data_AF-A0A442V779-F1
#
_entry.id   AF-A0A442V779-F1
#
_cell.length_a   1.000
_cell.length_b   1.000
_cell.length_c   1.000
_cell.angle_alpha   90.00
_cell.angle_beta   90.00
_cell.angle_gamma   90.00
#
_symmetry.space_group_name_H-M   'P 1'
#
loop_
_entity.id
_entity.type
_entity.pdbx_description
1 polymer ?
#
loop_
_entity_poly.entity_id
_entity_poly.type
_entity_poly.pdbx_seq_one_letter_code
_entity_poly.pdbx_strand_id
1 'polypeptide(L)'
;MDARYPIPRKYKGRSRVTNGKTLLAGMDGRTKWAKRLHDLVANHVADLGGPSNITQSQFVLIKSAANATIVLEQWELQFAKASTASLPELLAYLSVMNSLRRTYETLGLDRVEAPRNTAPLLDMTKLTPVEQQHFRTLMDKYDKFGMEGLPEDQANELHNLMTKATGRGSGPSAKDAAHHNRPVHEIDYSGRSQ
;
A
#
# COMPACT_ATOMS: atom_id res chain seq x y z
N MET A 1 22.44 0.33 42.15
CA MET A 1 22.93 1.09 40.98
C MET A 1 21.78 1.20 40.00
N ASP A 2 21.03 2.30 40.07
CA ASP A 2 19.89 2.54 39.19
C ASP A 2 20.39 2.83 37.78
N ALA A 3 20.41 1.80 36.94
CA ALA A 3 20.59 2.00 35.53
C ALA A 3 19.46 2.90 35.01
N ARG A 4 19.80 4.12 34.59
CA ARG A 4 18.90 5.01 33.86
C ARG A 4 18.46 4.28 32.59
N TYR A 5 17.24 3.78 32.58
CA TYR A 5 16.65 3.13 31.42
C TYR A 5 16.30 4.19 30.36
N PRO A 6 16.48 3.92 29.05
CA PRO A 6 16.91 2.67 28.43
C PRO A 6 18.44 2.55 28.21
N ILE A 7 19.03 1.40 28.57
CA ILE A 7 20.43 1.06 28.20
C ILE A 7 20.48 0.57 26.74
N PRO A 8 21.23 1.22 25.84
CA PRO A 8 21.43 0.74 24.48
C PRO A 8 22.13 -0.63 24.48
N ARG A 9 21.44 -1.68 24.00
CA ARG A 9 22.06 -3.01 23.83
C ARG A 9 22.77 -3.12 22.49
N LYS A 10 23.88 -3.85 22.44
CA LYS A 10 24.56 -4.25 21.19
C LYS A 10 23.62 -5.07 20.32
N TYR A 11 23.72 -4.98 18.99
CA TYR A 11 22.84 -5.68 18.03
C TYR A 11 22.75 -7.20 18.29
N LYS A 12 23.90 -7.86 18.57
CA LYS A 12 23.96 -9.30 18.91
C LYS A 12 23.30 -9.65 20.25
N GLY A 13 23.12 -8.69 21.15
CA GLY A 13 22.45 -8.87 22.45
C GLY A 13 20.97 -8.47 22.45
N ARG A 14 20.44 -8.02 21.31
CA ARG A 14 19.00 -7.74 21.12
C ARG A 14 18.28 -9.01 20.68
N SER A 15 16.99 -9.11 21.01
CA SER A 15 16.18 -10.24 20.55
C SER A 15 16.07 -10.25 19.02
N ARG A 16 15.85 -11.43 18.43
CA ARG A 16 15.61 -11.57 16.99
C ARG A 16 14.39 -10.77 16.52
N VAL A 17 13.38 -10.63 17.39
CA VAL A 17 12.18 -9.82 17.14
C VAL A 17 12.53 -8.34 17.12
N THR A 18 13.29 -7.86 18.10
CA THR A 18 13.78 -6.47 18.14
C THR A 18 14.66 -6.14 16.94
N ASN A 19 15.41 -7.11 16.43
CA ASN A 19 16.25 -6.96 15.24
C ASN A 19 15.47 -7.13 13.92
N GLY A 20 14.15 -7.35 13.95
CA GLY A 20 13.31 -7.52 12.76
C GLY A 20 13.51 -8.85 12.01
N LYS A 21 14.31 -9.79 12.55
CA LYS A 21 14.58 -11.09 11.89
C LYS A 21 13.41 -12.07 11.97
N THR A 22 12.50 -11.87 12.91
CA THR A 22 11.32 -12.74 13.15
C THR A 22 10.18 -11.87 13.67
N LEU A 23 8.96 -12.02 13.15
CA LEU A 23 7.81 -11.25 13.63
C LEU A 23 7.34 -11.70 15.02
N LEU A 24 7.30 -13.00 15.27
CA LEU A 24 6.94 -13.61 16.54
C LEU A 24 8.07 -14.54 17.00
N ALA A 25 8.36 -14.54 18.30
CA ALA A 25 9.35 -15.43 18.86
C ALA A 25 8.85 -16.89 18.77
N GLY A 26 9.70 -17.81 18.31
CA GLY A 26 9.39 -19.24 18.24
C GLY A 26 8.46 -19.66 17.09
N MET A 27 8.00 -18.74 16.25
CA MET A 27 7.15 -19.08 15.10
C MET A 27 8.00 -19.48 13.88
N ASP A 28 7.63 -20.58 13.22
CA ASP A 28 8.17 -20.90 11.89
C ASP A 28 7.56 -19.95 10.85
N GLY A 29 8.44 -19.14 10.23
CA GLY A 29 8.10 -18.18 9.20
C GLY A 29 7.50 -18.77 7.92
N ARG A 30 7.55 -20.10 7.74
CA ARG A 30 7.09 -20.79 6.53
C ARG A 30 5.63 -21.21 6.57
N THR A 31 4.99 -21.15 7.75
CA THR A 31 3.58 -21.51 7.92
C THR A 31 2.66 -20.54 7.16
N LYS A 32 1.44 -21.00 6.81
CA LYS A 32 0.44 -20.13 6.14
C LYS A 32 0.12 -18.89 6.98
N TRP A 33 -0.02 -19.07 8.29
CA TRP A 33 -0.22 -17.97 9.24
C TRP A 33 0.94 -16.98 9.20
N ALA A 34 2.18 -17.46 9.31
CA ALA A 34 3.35 -16.59 9.33
C ALA A 34 3.48 -15.80 8.02
N LYS A 35 3.28 -16.45 6.87
CA LYS A 35 3.28 -15.80 5.55
C LYS A 35 2.22 -14.69 5.49
N ARG A 36 0.98 -14.99 5.87
CA ARG A 36 -0.10 -14.00 5.90
C ARG A 36 0.21 -12.81 6.82
N LEU A 37 0.81 -13.08 7.98
CA LEU A 37 1.24 -12.03 8.91
C LEU A 37 2.35 -11.17 8.29
N HIS A 38 3.30 -11.76 7.58
CA HIS A 38 4.33 -11.03 6.84
C HIS A 38 3.73 -10.14 5.75
N ASP A 39 2.78 -10.67 4.97
CA ASP A 39 2.12 -9.92 3.89
C ASP A 39 1.38 -8.70 4.43
N LEU A 40 0.57 -8.87 5.48
CA LEU A 40 -0.20 -7.79 6.10
C LEU A 40 0.71 -6.72 6.71
N VAL A 41 1.76 -7.13 7.43
CA VAL A 41 2.74 -6.19 7.98
C VAL A 41 3.43 -5.40 6.86
N ALA A 42 3.81 -6.06 5.76
CA ALA A 42 4.45 -5.40 4.63
C ALA A 42 3.53 -4.36 3.97
N ASN A 43 2.25 -4.69 3.79
CA ASN A 43 1.26 -3.77 3.22
C ASN A 43 1.06 -2.54 4.11
N HIS A 44 0.83 -2.71 5.41
CA HIS A 44 0.69 -1.58 6.34
C HIS A 44 1.95 -0.72 6.41
N VAL A 45 3.13 -1.34 6.31
CA VAL A 45 4.40 -0.61 6.23
C VAL A 45 4.47 0.21 4.95
N ALA A 46 4.04 -0.35 3.81
CA ALA A 46 4.00 0.36 2.53
C ALA A 46 3.02 1.54 2.57
N ASP A 47 1.82 1.35 3.16
CA ASP A 47 0.80 2.39 3.30
C ASP A 47 1.32 3.59 4.14
N LEU A 48 2.19 3.33 5.12
CA LEU A 48 2.84 4.35 5.94
C LEU A 48 4.10 4.95 5.29
N GLY A 49 4.34 4.69 4.00
CA GLY A 49 5.45 5.23 3.24
C GLY A 49 6.75 4.41 3.35
N GLY A 50 6.69 3.16 3.83
CA GLY A 50 7.82 2.25 3.86
C GLY A 50 8.61 2.22 5.18
N PRO A 51 9.59 1.30 5.31
CA PRO A 51 10.22 0.95 6.58
C PRO A 51 11.05 2.08 7.20
N SER A 52 11.52 3.04 6.41
CA SER A 52 12.25 4.22 6.92
C SER A 52 11.35 5.26 7.58
N ASN A 53 10.04 5.20 7.35
CA ASN A 53 9.07 6.17 7.85
C ASN A 53 8.33 5.68 9.11
N ILE A 54 8.78 4.57 9.70
CA ILE A 54 8.07 3.89 10.78
C ILE A 54 8.96 3.79 12.01
N THR A 55 8.43 4.25 13.14
CA THR A 55 9.06 4.09 14.45
C THR A 55 8.85 2.67 14.99
N GLN A 56 9.70 2.23 15.91
CA GLN A 56 9.54 0.91 16.53
C GLN A 56 8.20 0.75 17.26
N SER A 57 7.67 1.83 17.85
CA SER A 57 6.36 1.83 18.51
C SER A 57 5.22 1.61 17.52
N GLN A 58 5.25 2.30 16.37
CA GLN A 58 4.31 2.08 15.28
C GLN A 58 4.42 0.65 14.73
N PHE A 59 5.64 0.12 14.58
CA PHE A 59 5.83 -1.26 14.12
C PHE A 59 5.15 -2.30 15.03
N VAL A 60 5.14 -2.08 16.35
CA VAL A 60 4.39 -2.93 17.28
C VAL A 60 2.88 -2.86 17.03
N LEU A 61 2.34 -1.66 16.81
CA LEU A 61 0.92 -1.47 16.49
C LEU A 61 0.55 -2.12 15.14
N ILE A 62 1.37 -1.95 14.11
CA ILE A 62 1.20 -2.59 12.80
C ILE A 62 1.12 -4.11 12.95
N LYS A 63 2.06 -4.69 13.69
CA LYS A 63 2.07 -6.14 13.95
C LYS A 63 0.83 -6.60 14.71
N SER A 64 0.38 -5.84 15.72
CA SER A 64 -0.85 -6.13 16.45
C SER A 64 -2.08 -6.05 15.55
N ALA A 65 -2.16 -5.06 14.67
CA ALA A 65 -3.25 -4.90 13.73
C ALA A 65 -3.30 -6.07 12.73
N ALA A 66 -2.17 -6.43 12.14
CA ALA A 66 -2.06 -7.58 11.24
C ALA A 66 -2.48 -8.89 11.93
N ASN A 67 -2.09 -9.08 13.19
CA ASN A 67 -2.49 -10.25 13.96
C ASN A 67 -3.99 -10.28 14.25
N ALA A 68 -4.58 -9.14 14.63
CA ALA A 68 -6.02 -9.00 14.85
C ALA A 68 -6.81 -9.29 13.57
N THR A 69 -6.34 -8.81 12.41
CA THR A 69 -6.95 -9.11 11.11
C THR A 69 -7.01 -10.62 10.85
N ILE A 70 -5.90 -11.36 11.06
CA ILE A 70 -5.91 -12.82 10.82
C ILE A 70 -6.85 -13.54 11.81
N VAL A 71 -6.91 -13.09 13.07
CA VAL A 71 -7.86 -13.65 14.04
C VAL A 71 -9.31 -13.45 13.58
N LEU A 72 -9.64 -12.25 13.09
CA LEU A 72 -10.96 -11.96 12.52
C LEU A 72 -11.25 -12.84 11.30
N GLU A 73 -10.31 -12.97 10.35
CA GLU A 73 -10.43 -13.86 9.18
C GLU A 73 -10.73 -15.32 9.59
N GLN A 74 -10.11 -15.80 10.68
CA GLN A 74 -10.38 -17.14 11.20
C GLN A 74 -11.78 -17.27 11.81
N TRP A 75 -12.24 -16.27 12.54
CA TRP A 75 -13.61 -16.25 13.08
C TRP A 75 -14.66 -16.15 11.97
N GLU A 76 -14.43 -15.33 10.94
CA GLU A 76 -15.31 -15.27 9.77
C GLU A 76 -15.44 -16.63 9.10
N LEU A 77 -14.33 -17.36 8.93
CA LEU A 77 -14.36 -18.73 8.40
C LEU A 77 -15.15 -19.69 9.30
N GLN A 78 -15.05 -19.54 10.63
CA GLN A 78 -15.82 -20.36 11.57
C GLN A 78 -17.31 -20.04 11.48
N PHE A 79 -17.68 -18.76 11.44
CA PHE A 79 -19.08 -18.33 11.28
C PHE A 79 -19.68 -18.82 9.97
N ALA A 80 -18.93 -18.75 8.87
CA ALA A 80 -19.36 -19.27 7.58
C ALA A 80 -19.62 -20.78 7.59
N LYS A 81 -18.81 -21.55 8.34
CA LYS A 81 -18.97 -23.02 8.46
C LYS A 81 -20.11 -23.42 9.40
N ALA A 82 -20.30 -22.67 10.48
CA ALA A 82 -21.30 -22.99 11.49
C ALA A 82 -22.72 -22.55 11.09
N SER A 83 -22.86 -21.70 10.06
CA SER A 83 -24.12 -21.08 9.59
C SER A 83 -24.88 -20.25 10.63
N THR A 84 -24.40 -20.23 11.87
CA THR A 84 -24.92 -19.52 13.03
C THR A 84 -23.73 -19.16 13.93
N ALA A 85 -23.81 -18.02 14.62
CA ALA A 85 -22.80 -17.60 15.58
C ALA A 85 -23.45 -17.41 16.95
N SER A 86 -22.78 -17.88 18.01
CA SER A 86 -23.27 -17.63 19.37
C SER A 86 -23.07 -16.15 19.75
N LEU A 87 -23.93 -15.64 20.63
CA LEU A 87 -23.82 -14.25 21.11
C LEU A 87 -22.43 -13.93 21.70
N PRO A 88 -21.81 -14.79 22.54
CA PRO A 88 -20.47 -14.51 23.07
C PRO A 88 -19.39 -14.39 21.99
N GLU A 89 -19.43 -15.23 20.96
CA GLU A 89 -18.47 -15.18 19.84
C GLU A 89 -18.64 -13.90 19.03
N LEU A 90 -19.89 -13.49 18.77
CA LEU A 90 -20.18 -12.24 18.08
C LEU A 90 -19.68 -11.02 18.86
N LEU A 91 -19.87 -11.01 20.19
CA LEU A 91 -19.38 -9.93 21.05
C LEU A 91 -17.85 -9.88 21.07
N ALA A 92 -17.17 -11.03 21.13
CA ALA A 92 -15.72 -11.10 21.05
C ALA A 92 -15.20 -10.59 19.70
N TYR A 93 -15.85 -10.99 18.60
CA TYR A 93 -15.55 -10.54 17.25
C TYR A 93 -15.65 -9.00 17.14
N LEU A 94 -16.78 -8.43 17.57
CA LEU A 94 -17.01 -6.99 17.55
C LEU A 94 -15.99 -6.23 18.43
N SER A 95 -15.60 -6.80 19.58
CA SER A 95 -14.58 -6.20 20.45
C SER A 95 -13.21 -6.11 19.79
N VAL A 96 -12.76 -7.18 19.11
CA VAL A 96 -11.50 -7.19 18.37
C VAL A 96 -11.57 -6.24 17.17
N MET A 97 -12.68 -6.24 16.42
CA MET A 97 -12.89 -5.32 15.29
C MET A 97 -12.84 -3.84 15.72
N ASN A 98 -13.47 -3.50 16.84
CA ASN A 98 -13.43 -2.15 17.39
C ASN A 98 -12.01 -1.75 17.86
N SER A 99 -11.25 -2.69 18.41
CA SER A 99 -9.86 -2.47 18.81
C SER A 99 -8.94 -2.30 17.59
N LEU A 100 -9.21 -3.05 16.52
CA LEU A 100 -8.51 -2.92 15.24
C LEU A 100 -8.73 -1.53 14.64
N ARG A 101 -9.99 -1.05 14.58
CA ARG A 101 -10.32 0.30 14.10
C ARG A 101 -9.51 1.38 14.82
N ARG A 102 -9.48 1.35 16.15
CA ARG A 102 -8.71 2.31 16.96
C ARG A 102 -7.21 2.23 16.70
N THR A 103 -6.70 1.02 16.44
CA THR A 103 -5.29 0.81 16.10
C THR A 103 -4.95 1.45 14.75
N TYR A 104 -5.82 1.31 13.75
CA TYR A 104 -5.64 1.97 12.45
C TYR A 104 -5.75 3.49 12.54
N GLU A 105 -6.74 4.02 13.26
CA GLU A 105 -6.84 5.47 13.53
C GLU A 105 -5.57 6.01 14.20
N THR A 106 -5.03 5.27 15.18
CA THR A 106 -3.77 5.66 15.87
C THR A 106 -2.56 5.64 14.93
N LEU A 107 -2.55 4.75 13.94
CA LEU A 107 -1.50 4.69 12.92
C LEU A 107 -1.65 5.76 11.84
N GLY A 108 -2.79 6.47 11.80
CA GLY A 108 -3.12 7.38 10.69
C GLY A 108 -3.49 6.63 9.41
N LEU A 109 -3.84 5.35 9.51
CA LEU A 109 -4.39 4.55 8.41
C LEU A 109 -5.90 4.81 8.36
N ASP A 110 -6.26 5.99 7.89
CA ASP A 110 -7.65 6.41 7.77
C ASP A 110 -8.32 5.79 6.53
N ARG A 111 -9.65 5.78 6.55
CA ARG A 111 -10.42 5.48 5.34
C ARG A 111 -10.05 6.50 4.27
N VAL A 112 -9.30 6.05 3.26
CA VAL A 112 -9.15 6.81 2.03
C VAL A 112 -10.54 6.88 1.41
N GLU A 113 -11.11 8.09 1.30
CA GLU A 113 -12.28 8.28 0.46
C GLU A 113 -11.91 7.75 -0.93
N ALA A 114 -12.66 6.75 -1.42
CA ALA A 114 -12.46 6.31 -2.79
C ALA A 114 -12.51 7.57 -3.68
N PRO A 115 -11.53 7.77 -4.58
CA PRO A 115 -11.47 8.98 -5.37
C PRO A 115 -12.83 9.19 -6.03
N ARG A 116 -13.52 10.27 -5.63
CA ARG A 116 -14.79 10.62 -6.23
C ARG A 116 -14.48 10.95 -7.68
N ASN A 117 -15.03 10.15 -8.58
CA ASN A 117 -14.91 10.28 -10.03
C ASN A 117 -13.63 9.64 -10.62
N THR A 118 -13.82 8.59 -11.42
CA THR A 118 -12.79 7.84 -12.17
C THR A 118 -12.25 8.60 -13.37
N ALA A 119 -12.66 9.85 -13.57
CA ALA A 119 -11.99 10.73 -14.52
C ALA A 119 -10.55 10.94 -14.03
N PRO A 120 -9.53 10.63 -14.84
CA PRO A 120 -8.16 10.89 -14.46
C PRO A 120 -8.00 12.37 -14.09
N LEU A 121 -7.63 12.66 -12.84
CA LEU A 121 -7.27 14.02 -12.45
C LEU A 121 -5.99 14.37 -13.20
N LEU A 122 -6.13 15.20 -14.23
CA LEU A 122 -5.01 15.67 -15.02
C LEU A 122 -4.30 16.78 -14.23
N ASP A 123 -3.10 16.48 -13.73
CA ASP A 123 -2.24 17.45 -13.07
C ASP A 123 -1.45 18.23 -14.12
N MET A 124 -1.95 19.43 -14.45
CA MET A 124 -1.32 20.33 -15.42
C MET A 124 0.09 20.77 -15.02
N THR A 125 0.44 20.73 -13.73
CA THR A 125 1.77 21.16 -13.25
C THR A 125 2.89 20.24 -13.75
N LYS A 126 2.56 19.03 -14.20
CA LYS A 126 3.49 18.06 -14.78
C LYS A 126 3.80 18.31 -16.25
N LEU A 127 3.05 19.19 -16.90
CA LEU A 127 3.28 19.64 -18.26
C LEU A 127 4.07 20.96 -18.23
N THR A 128 5.03 21.10 -19.14
CA THR A 128 5.68 22.40 -19.39
C THR A 128 4.67 23.41 -19.94
N PRO A 129 4.92 24.73 -19.83
CA PRO A 129 3.97 25.73 -20.34
C PRO A 129 3.61 25.55 -21.83
N VAL A 130 4.57 25.08 -22.64
CA VAL A 130 4.35 24.78 -24.07
C VAL A 130 3.43 23.57 -24.24
N GLU A 131 3.68 22.49 -23.50
CA GLU A 131 2.84 21.29 -23.51
C GLU A 131 1.43 21.57 -23.00
N GLN A 132 1.27 22.46 -22.01
CA GLN A 132 -0.05 22.90 -21.55
C GLN A 132 -0.82 23.62 -22.65
N GLN A 133 -0.15 24.48 -23.43
CA GLN A 133 -0.76 25.19 -24.55
C GLN A 133 -1.18 24.21 -25.66
N HIS A 134 -0.29 23.28 -26.03
CA HIS A 134 -0.60 22.22 -27.01
C HIS A 134 -1.76 21.33 -26.55
N PHE A 135 -1.73 20.90 -25.29
CA PHE A 135 -2.81 20.10 -24.69
C PHE A 135 -4.16 20.81 -24.79
N ARG A 136 -4.22 22.11 -24.48
CA ARG A 136 -5.46 22.91 -24.61
C ARG A 136 -5.95 22.99 -26.04
N THR A 137 -5.04 23.18 -27.01
CA THR A 137 -5.40 23.23 -28.43
C THR A 137 -5.92 21.88 -28.94
N LEU A 138 -5.32 20.77 -28.50
CA LEU A 138 -5.76 19.42 -28.88
C LEU A 138 -7.08 19.04 -28.23
N MET A 139 -7.30 19.42 -26.96
CA MET A 139 -8.58 19.22 -26.28
C MET A 139 -9.71 20.06 -26.90
N ASP A 140 -9.45 21.30 -27.30
CA ASP A 140 -10.45 22.13 -28.02
C ASP A 140 -10.85 21.51 -29.37
N LYS A 141 -9.89 20.90 -30.08
CA LYS A 141 -10.19 20.14 -31.31
C LYS A 141 -10.97 18.85 -31.01
N TYR A 142 -10.56 18.12 -29.98
CA TYR A 142 -11.23 16.91 -29.53
C TYR A 142 -12.70 17.18 -29.17
N ASP A 143 -12.97 18.24 -28.42
CA ASP A 143 -14.33 18.62 -28.02
C ASP A 143 -15.21 19.01 -29.22
N LYS A 144 -14.60 19.61 -30.26
CA LYS A 144 -15.31 20.06 -31.47
C LYS A 144 -15.59 18.94 -32.46
N PHE A 145 -14.67 17.99 -32.62
CA PHE A 145 -14.71 17.01 -33.72
C PHE A 145 -14.68 15.54 -33.26
N GLY A 146 -14.56 15.28 -31.97
CA GLY A 146 -14.41 13.92 -31.41
C GLY A 146 -13.06 13.27 -31.75
N MET A 147 -12.86 12.02 -31.33
CA MET A 147 -11.64 11.24 -31.65
C MET A 147 -11.44 11.09 -33.17
N GLU A 148 -12.52 10.95 -33.93
CA GLU A 148 -12.48 10.68 -35.38
C GLU A 148 -12.02 11.89 -36.21
N GLY A 149 -12.14 13.11 -35.66
CA GLY A 149 -11.69 14.34 -36.30
C GLY A 149 -10.23 14.69 -36.05
N LEU A 150 -9.51 13.93 -35.23
CA LEU A 150 -8.10 14.14 -34.94
C LEU A 150 -7.23 13.29 -35.87
N PRO A 151 -6.25 13.89 -36.57
CA PRO A 151 -5.19 13.14 -37.24
C PRO A 151 -4.49 12.23 -36.23
N GLU A 152 -4.07 11.04 -36.68
CA GLU A 152 -3.47 10.00 -35.83
C GLU A 152 -2.29 10.53 -35.00
N ASP A 153 -1.44 11.38 -35.59
CA ASP A 153 -0.33 12.02 -34.90
C ASP A 153 -0.78 12.91 -33.72
N GLN A 154 -1.88 13.65 -33.90
CA GLN A 154 -2.44 14.53 -32.88
C GLN A 154 -3.16 13.75 -31.78
N ALA A 155 -3.80 12.64 -32.13
CA ALA A 155 -4.39 11.72 -31.17
C ALA A 155 -3.30 11.05 -30.29
N ASN A 156 -2.19 10.65 -30.91
CA ASN A 156 -1.02 10.11 -30.22
C ASN A 156 -0.36 11.16 -29.30
N GLU A 157 -0.22 12.40 -29.77
CA GLU A 157 0.29 13.51 -28.96
C GLU A 157 -0.63 13.79 -27.76
N LEU A 158 -1.94 13.86 -27.98
CA LEU A 158 -2.93 14.07 -26.91
C LEU A 158 -2.86 12.94 -25.88
N HIS A 159 -2.78 11.69 -26.33
CA HIS A 159 -2.62 10.53 -25.46
C HIS A 159 -1.35 10.60 -24.61
N ASN A 160 -0.22 11.01 -25.20
CA ASN A 160 1.05 11.17 -24.50
C ASN A 160 0.98 12.29 -23.44
N LEU A 161 0.33 13.41 -23.76
CA LEU A 161 0.14 14.53 -22.84
C LEU A 161 -0.82 14.17 -21.69
N MET A 162 -1.92 13.46 -21.97
CA MET A 162 -2.81 12.94 -20.93
C MET A 162 -2.06 11.99 -20.00
N THR A 163 -1.29 11.07 -20.56
CA THR A 163 -0.47 10.12 -19.79
C THR A 163 0.52 10.85 -18.88
N LYS A 164 1.22 11.86 -19.40
CA LYS A 164 2.13 12.71 -18.63
C LYS A 164 1.42 13.49 -17.51
N ALA A 165 0.26 14.08 -17.80
CA ALA A 165 -0.54 14.86 -16.85
C ALA A 165 -1.20 14.00 -15.76
N THR A 166 -1.58 12.75 -16.03
CA THR A 166 -2.11 11.84 -15.01
C THR A 166 -1.07 11.37 -13.99
N GLY A 167 0.21 11.68 -14.20
CA GLY A 167 1.27 11.21 -13.33
C GLY A 167 1.52 9.70 -13.41
N ARG A 168 0.82 8.98 -14.30
CA ARG A 168 1.30 7.70 -14.81
C ARG A 168 2.43 8.03 -15.79
N GLY A 169 3.58 8.39 -15.23
CA GLY A 169 4.83 8.37 -15.98
C GLY A 169 4.90 7.06 -16.75
N SER A 170 5.36 7.15 -18.00
CA SER A 170 5.64 6.03 -18.89
C SER A 170 6.11 4.82 -18.06
N GLY A 171 5.17 3.92 -17.79
CA GLY A 171 5.51 2.58 -17.36
C GLY A 171 6.24 1.92 -18.53
N PRO A 172 7.10 0.93 -18.25
CA PRO A 172 7.83 0.24 -19.31
C PRO A 172 6.87 -0.15 -20.44
N SER A 173 7.27 0.19 -21.67
CA SER A 173 6.49 0.01 -22.91
C SER A 173 5.80 -1.36 -22.95
N ALA A 174 4.67 -1.48 -23.66
CA ALA A 174 4.02 -2.78 -23.91
C ALA A 174 4.94 -3.80 -24.63
N LYS A 175 6.11 -3.36 -25.13
CA LYS A 175 7.17 -4.20 -25.71
C LYS A 175 8.32 -4.52 -24.72
N ASP A 176 8.22 -4.10 -23.47
CA ASP A 176 9.23 -4.33 -22.45
C ASP A 176 9.04 -5.70 -21.80
N ALA A 177 9.98 -6.61 -22.09
CA ALA A 177 9.95 -8.00 -21.64
C ALA A 177 9.99 -8.15 -20.10
N ALA A 178 10.28 -7.08 -19.36
CA ALA A 178 10.35 -7.08 -17.90
C ALA A 178 8.98 -7.15 -17.19
N HIS A 179 7.85 -6.97 -17.89
CA HIS A 179 6.54 -6.88 -17.26
C HIS A 179 5.87 -8.24 -16.99
N HIS A 180 6.20 -9.29 -17.75
CA HIS A 180 5.49 -10.57 -17.65
C HIS A 180 5.87 -11.42 -16.42
N ASN A 181 6.93 -11.07 -15.69
CA ASN A 181 7.47 -11.89 -14.59
C ASN A 181 7.57 -11.20 -13.22
N ARG A 182 6.87 -10.08 -12.98
CA ARG A 182 6.94 -9.38 -11.67
C ARG A 182 5.74 -9.71 -10.79
N PRO A 183 5.92 -10.39 -9.64
CA PRO A 183 4.91 -10.43 -8.60
C PRO A 183 4.76 -9.05 -7.96
N VAL A 184 3.53 -8.65 -7.66
CA VAL A 184 3.07 -7.32 -7.21
C VAL A 184 3.68 -6.79 -5.89
N HIS A 185 4.68 -7.45 -5.31
CA HIS A 185 5.11 -7.24 -3.92
C HIS A 185 6.63 -7.10 -3.70
N GLU A 186 7.44 -6.90 -4.74
CA GLU A 186 8.88 -6.73 -4.56
C GLU A 186 9.29 -5.24 -4.56
N ILE A 187 9.86 -4.78 -3.44
CA ILE A 187 10.46 -3.45 -3.32
C ILE A 187 11.84 -3.48 -3.98
N ASP A 188 12.05 -2.60 -4.96
CA ASP A 188 13.33 -2.45 -5.65
C ASP A 188 14.37 -1.73 -4.77
N TYR A 189 15.44 -2.45 -4.40
CA TYR A 189 16.56 -1.92 -3.64
C TYR A 189 17.77 -1.53 -4.50
N SER A 190 17.70 -1.67 -5.83
CA SER A 190 18.84 -1.47 -6.75
C SER A 190 19.29 -0.02 -6.90
N GLY A 191 18.50 0.95 -6.43
CA GLY A 191 18.83 2.37 -6.46
C GLY A 191 19.63 2.90 -5.26
N ARG A 192 19.95 2.08 -4.25
CA ARG A 192 20.72 2.52 -3.08
C ARG A 192 22.20 2.15 -3.21
N SER A 193 22.90 2.84 -4.09
CA SER A 193 24.34 3.04 -3.97
C SER A 193 24.75 4.30 -4.72
N GLN A 194 24.73 5.43 -4.01
CA GLN A 194 25.74 6.50 -4.12
C GLN A 194 25.97 7.05 -2.71
#